data_AF-A0A940ELK6-F1
#
_entry.id   AF-A0A940ELK6-F1
#
_cell.length_a   1.000
_cell.length_b   1.000
_cell.length_c   1.000
_cell.angle_alpha   90.00
_cell.angle_beta   90.00
_cell.angle_gamma   90.00
#
_symmetry.space_group_name_H-M   'P 1'
#
loop_
_entity.id
_entity.type
_entity.pdbx_description
1 polymer ?
#
loop_
_entity_poly.entity_id
_entity_poly.type
_entity_poly.pdbx_seq_one_letter_code
_entity_poly.pdbx_strand_id
1 'polypeptide(L)'
;MTVQELTQGDINVKLQEWTSADNHSISLLLSVDDGSFHLGYYMGMGNSDNTPIESLEPLYKKTIEELIKANKLASVGQAFTLYPGSPLFRKLVFVKQNYE
;
A
#
# COMPACT_ATOMS: atom_id res chain seq x y z
N MET A 1 13.98 27.33 0.59
CA MET A 1 13.83 25.97 1.12
C MET A 1 13.55 25.08 -0.07
N THR A 2 14.49 24.23 -0.46
CA THR A 2 14.30 23.29 -1.57
C THR A 2 13.35 22.20 -1.08
N VAL A 3 12.13 22.19 -1.61
CA VAL A 3 11.29 20.99 -1.54
C VAL A 3 12.02 19.92 -2.34
N GLN A 4 12.49 18.86 -1.69
CA GLN A 4 12.99 17.69 -2.41
C GLN A 4 11.77 17.04 -3.05
N GLU A 5 11.62 17.21 -4.37
CA GLU A 5 10.63 16.47 -5.14
C GLU A 5 10.95 14.99 -5.03
N LEU A 6 10.01 14.20 -4.48
CA LEU A 6 10.11 12.74 -4.46
C LEU A 6 10.16 12.23 -5.90
N THR A 7 11.22 11.53 -6.27
CA THR A 7 11.31 10.95 -7.60
C THR A 7 10.49 9.68 -7.68
N GLN A 8 10.16 9.26 -8.91
CA GLN A 8 9.51 7.98 -9.16
C GLN A 8 10.35 6.79 -8.64
N GLY A 9 11.69 6.94 -8.58
CA GLY A 9 12.58 5.95 -7.99
C GLY A 9 12.35 5.78 -6.49
N ASP A 10 12.27 6.90 -5.76
CA ASP A 10 12.04 6.91 -4.31
C ASP A 10 10.69 6.28 -3.94
N ILE A 11 9.66 6.57 -4.73
CA ILE A 11 8.32 6.01 -4.54
C ILE A 11 8.32 4.50 -4.77
N ASN A 12 8.98 4.02 -5.82
CA ASN A 12 9.06 2.57 -6.06
C ASN A 12 9.74 1.83 -4.90
N VAL A 13 10.80 2.39 -4.33
CA VAL A 13 11.46 1.81 -3.14
C VAL A 13 10.48 1.76 -1.97
N LYS A 14 9.76 2.85 -1.70
CA LYS A 14 8.75 2.90 -0.62
C LYS A 14 7.63 1.88 -0.83
N LEU A 15 7.11 1.77 -2.04
CA LEU A 15 6.09 0.79 -2.37
C LEU A 15 6.61 -0.64 -2.20
N GLN A 16 7.87 -0.93 -2.57
CA GLN A 16 8.48 -2.23 -2.32
C GLN A 16 8.59 -2.53 -0.82
N GLU A 17 8.98 -1.54 -0.01
CA GLU A 17 9.01 -1.68 1.45
C GLU A 17 7.61 -1.96 2.04
N TRP A 18 6.57 -1.26 1.60
CA TRP A 18 5.20 -1.40 2.13
C TRP A 18 4.45 -2.63 1.63
N THR A 19 4.95 -3.27 0.58
CA THR A 19 4.38 -4.50 0.01
C THR A 19 5.19 -5.74 0.40
N SER A 20 6.33 -5.56 1.07
CA SER A 20 7.18 -6.65 1.54
C SER A 20 6.53 -7.38 2.71
N ALA A 21 6.63 -8.72 2.69
CA ALA A 21 6.14 -9.57 3.78
C ALA A 21 6.91 -9.35 5.09
N ASP A 22 8.18 -8.95 5.00
CA ASP A 22 9.06 -8.69 6.15
C ASP A 22 8.74 -7.36 6.86
N ASN A 23 7.90 -6.50 6.26
CA ASN A 23 7.51 -5.24 6.87
C ASN A 23 6.28 -5.45 7.77
N HIS A 24 6.53 -5.61 9.06
CA HIS A 24 5.48 -5.82 10.06
C HIS A 24 4.82 -4.50 10.52
N SER A 25 5.39 -3.35 10.15
CA SER A 25 4.98 -2.05 10.67
C SER A 25 4.05 -1.29 9.72
N ILE A 26 4.25 -1.41 8.40
CA ILE A 26 3.45 -0.72 7.39
C ILE A 26 3.08 -1.71 6.27
N SER A 27 1.84 -1.65 5.80
CA SER A 27 1.35 -2.45 4.67
C SER A 27 0.56 -1.57 3.71
N LEU A 28 0.79 -1.74 2.41
CA LEU A 28 -0.05 -1.15 1.37
C LEU A 28 -1.34 -1.97 1.21
N LEU A 29 -2.48 -1.30 1.30
CA LEU A 29 -3.80 -1.89 1.36
C LEU A 29 -4.70 -1.34 0.25
N LEU A 30 -5.64 -2.19 -0.17
CA LEU A 30 -6.77 -1.85 -1.03
C LEU A 30 -8.06 -2.00 -0.22
N SER A 31 -8.84 -0.94 -0.12
CA SER A 31 -10.21 -0.99 0.41
C SER A 31 -11.08 -1.82 -0.54
N VAL A 32 -11.75 -2.83 -0.01
CA VAL A 32 -12.67 -3.69 -0.75
C VAL A 32 -14.02 -3.00 -0.95
N ASP A 33 -14.39 -2.11 -0.04
CA ASP A 33 -15.66 -1.40 -0.06
C ASP A 33 -15.74 -0.37 -1.19
N ASP A 34 -14.68 0.41 -1.41
CA ASP A 34 -14.69 1.53 -2.36
C ASP A 34 -13.50 1.55 -3.36
N GLY A 35 -12.51 0.67 -3.18
CA GLY A 35 -11.37 0.56 -4.10
C GLY A 35 -10.26 1.60 -3.88
N SER A 36 -10.33 2.43 -2.85
CA SER A 36 -9.25 3.34 -2.45
C SER A 36 -8.02 2.61 -1.92
N PHE A 37 -6.86 3.26 -2.00
CA PHE A 37 -5.60 2.74 -1.49
C PHE A 37 -5.26 3.36 -0.14
N HIS A 38 -4.74 2.54 0.77
CA HIS A 38 -4.43 2.94 2.12
C HIS A 38 -3.06 2.41 2.55
N LEU A 39 -2.41 3.11 3.46
CA LEU A 39 -1.32 2.57 4.26
C LEU A 39 -1.87 2.12 5.59
N GLY A 40 -1.90 0.82 5.84
CA GLY A 40 -2.15 0.29 7.17
C GLY A 40 -0.87 0.25 7.98
N TYR A 41 -0.94 0.57 9.27
CA TYR A 41 0.22 0.50 10.16
C TYR A 41 -0.16 0.05 11.56
N TYR A 42 0.78 -0.64 12.21
CA TYR A 42 0.64 -1.08 13.60
C TYR A 42 1.00 0.06 14.55
N MET A 43 0.08 0.43 15.45
CA MET A 43 0.25 1.49 16.44
C MET A 43 0.77 0.99 17.79
N GLY A 44 0.94 -0.32 17.98
CA GLY A 44 1.31 -0.91 19.26
C GLY A 44 0.10 -1.40 20.07
N MET A 45 0.37 -2.23 21.08
CA MET A 45 -0.63 -2.79 22.01
C MET A 45 -1.82 -3.48 21.31
N GLY A 46 -1.59 -4.14 20.18
CA GLY A 46 -2.64 -4.81 19.41
C GLY A 46 -3.48 -3.89 18.52
N ASN A 47 -3.19 -2.58 18.47
CA ASN A 47 -3.92 -1.62 17.66
C ASN A 47 -3.25 -1.39 16.31
N SER A 48 -4.07 -1.19 15.28
CA SER A 48 -3.64 -0.78 13.95
C SER A 48 -4.51 0.35 13.47
N ASP A 49 -3.99 1.17 12.56
CA ASP A 49 -4.73 2.25 11.90
C ASP A 49 -4.37 2.30 10.42
N ASN A 50 -4.98 3.21 9.69
CA ASN A 50 -4.70 3.43 8.29
C ASN A 50 -4.72 4.92 7.90
N THR A 51 -3.98 5.24 6.85
CA THR A 51 -4.03 6.56 6.21
C THR A 51 -4.33 6.38 4.71
N PRO A 52 -5.32 7.09 4.15
CA PRO A 52 -5.57 7.09 2.71
C PRO A 52 -4.33 7.53 1.93
N ILE A 53 -4.06 6.92 0.78
CA ILE A 53 -2.90 7.29 -0.03
C ILE A 53 -3.01 8.74 -0.53
N GLU A 54 -4.23 9.25 -0.68
CA GLU A 54 -4.52 10.65 -1.02
C GLU A 54 -3.99 11.66 0.00
N SER A 55 -3.65 11.24 1.22
CA SER A 55 -2.97 12.11 2.20
C SER A 55 -1.46 12.24 1.95
N LEU A 56 -0.90 11.47 1.01
CA LEU A 56 0.48 11.57 0.55
C LEU A 56 0.58 12.35 -0.77
N GLU A 57 1.81 12.52 -1.26
CA GLU A 57 2.04 13.13 -2.57
C GLU A 57 1.27 12.38 -3.67
N PRO A 58 0.58 13.09 -4.60
CA PRO A 58 -0.26 12.49 -5.64
C PRO A 58 0.43 11.42 -6.51
N LEU A 59 1.75 11.51 -6.62
CA LEU A 59 2.57 10.57 -7.38
C LEU A 59 2.49 9.14 -6.83
N TYR A 60 2.24 8.95 -5.53
CA TYR A 60 2.03 7.61 -4.95
C TYR A 60 0.80 6.93 -5.55
N LYS A 61 -0.35 7.60 -5.53
CA LYS A 61 -1.59 7.07 -6.10
C LYS A 61 -1.42 6.72 -7.58
N LYS A 62 -0.86 7.65 -8.35
CA LYS A 62 -0.59 7.45 -9.78
C LYS A 62 0.31 6.23 -10.02
N THR A 63 1.39 6.10 -9.27
CA THR A 63 2.34 4.99 -9.41
C THR A 63 1.68 3.65 -9.08
N ILE A 64 0.88 3.58 -8.02
CA ILE A 64 0.13 2.37 -7.64
C ILE A 64 -0.82 1.96 -8.77
N GLU A 65 -1.60 2.91 -9.31
CA GLU A 65 -2.52 2.64 -10.42
C GLU A 65 -1.78 2.15 -11.68
N GLU A 66 -0.64 2.76 -12.02
CA GLU A 66 0.21 2.34 -13.15
C GLU A 66 0.76 0.92 -12.95
N LEU A 67 1.21 0.58 -11.73
CA LEU A 67 1.71 -0.76 -11.40
C LEU A 67 0.61 -1.82 -11.46
N ILE A 68 -0.61 -1.50 -11.01
CA ILE A 68 -1.77 -2.40 -11.12
C ILE A 68 -2.13 -2.62 -12.61
N LYS A 69 -2.21 -1.54 -13.39
CA LYS A 69 -2.47 -1.63 -14.85
C LYS A 69 -1.40 -2.46 -15.56
N ALA A 70 -0.15 -2.38 -15.12
CA ALA A 70 0.97 -3.17 -15.63
C ALA A 70 1.03 -4.61 -15.09
N ASN A 71 0.07 -5.06 -14.28
CA ASN A 71 0.08 -6.36 -13.58
C ASN A 71 1.34 -6.60 -12.72
N LYS A 72 1.98 -5.53 -12.26
CA LYS A 72 3.14 -5.59 -11.35
C LYS A 72 2.74 -5.58 -9.89
N LEU A 73 1.56 -5.06 -9.58
CA LEU A 73 1.00 -5.01 -8.24
C LEU A 73 -0.39 -5.66 -8.25
N ALA A 74 -0.67 -6.52 -7.27
CA ALA A 74 -1.94 -7.22 -7.17
C ALA A 74 -2.44 -7.30 -5.72
N SER A 75 -3.75 -7.36 -5.53
CA SER A 75 -4.33 -7.64 -4.22
C SER A 75 -4.29 -9.14 -3.92
N VAL A 76 -3.90 -9.50 -2.71
CA VAL A 76 -3.72 -10.90 -2.28
C VAL A 76 -4.30 -11.15 -0.89
N GLY A 77 -4.54 -12.43 -0.58
CA GLY A 77 -5.02 -12.87 0.71
C GLY A 77 -6.53 -12.64 0.93
N GLN A 78 -6.99 -13.01 2.12
CA GLN A 78 -8.37 -12.79 2.55
C GLN A 78 -8.57 -11.32 2.95
N ALA A 79 -9.79 -10.81 2.76
CA ALA A 79 -10.15 -9.49 3.27
C ALA A 79 -10.15 -9.48 4.81
N PHE A 80 -9.66 -8.40 5.41
CA PHE A 80 -9.57 -8.23 6.86
C PHE A 80 -9.85 -6.78 7.28
N THR A 81 -10.27 -6.57 8.52
CA THR A 81 -10.44 -5.24 9.12
C THR A 81 -9.25 -4.93 10.03
N LEU A 82 -8.82 -3.67 10.09
CA LEU A 82 -7.75 -3.24 11.01
C LEU A 82 -8.26 -3.04 12.45
N TYR A 83 -9.49 -2.55 12.58
CA TYR A 83 -10.20 -2.36 13.85
C TYR A 83 -11.73 -2.46 13.61
N PRO A 84 -12.54 -2.71 14.66
CA PRO A 84 -13.99 -2.73 14.53
C PRO A 84 -14.53 -1.43 13.93
N GLY A 85 -15.28 -1.54 12.82
CA GLY A 85 -15.81 -0.38 12.10
C GLY A 85 -14.88 0.22 11.03
N SER A 86 -13.68 -0.31 10.85
CA SER A 86 -12.86 -0.02 9.66
C SER A 86 -13.40 -0.72 8.41
N PRO A 87 -13.07 -0.21 7.20
CA PRO A 87 -13.33 -0.91 5.95
C PRO A 87 -12.69 -2.31 5.91
N LEU A 88 -13.15 -3.14 4.98
CA LEU A 88 -12.47 -4.38 4.64
C LEU A 88 -11.29 -4.07 3.71
N PHE A 89 -10.12 -4.59 4.04
CA PHE A 89 -8.90 -4.39 3.28
C PHE A 89 -8.34 -5.70 2.74
N ARG A 90 -7.65 -5.61 1.60
CA ARG A 90 -6.70 -6.64 1.14
C ARG A 90 -5.30 -6.05 1.04
N LYS A 91 -4.29 -6.87 1.23
CA LYS A 91 -2.89 -6.44 1.01
C LYS A 91 -2.62 -6.34 -0.47
N LEU A 92 -1.91 -5.28 -0.87
CA LEU A 92 -1.28 -5.17 -2.18
C LEU A 92 0.15 -5.69 -2.09
N VAL A 93 0.54 -6.52 -3.05
CA VAL A 93 1.92 -7.05 -3.14
C VAL A 93 2.43 -6.97 -4.56
N PHE A 94 3.76 -6.81 -4.72
CA PHE A 94 4.37 -6.97 -6.03
C PHE A 94 4.20 -8.41 -6.49
N VAL A 95 3.76 -8.58 -7.73
CA VAL A 95 3.67 -9.89 -8.38
C VAL A 95 5.11 -10.36 -8.59
N LYS A 96 5.49 -11.48 -7.97
CA LYS A 96 6.77 -12.13 -8.26
C LYS A 96 6.73 -12.52 -9.74
N GLN A 97 7.61 -11.93 -10.54
CA GLN A 97 7.85 -12.44 -11.88
C GLN A 97 8.50 -13.81 -11.71
N ASN A 98 7.70 -14.87 -11.83
CA ASN A 98 8.26 -16.19 -12.09
C ASN A 98 8.89 -16.09 -13.47
N TYR A 99 10.21 -16.04 -13.52
CA TYR A 99 10.94 -16.38 -14.75
C TYR A 99 10.72 -17.89 -14.93
N GLU A 100 9.91 -18.25 -15.93
CA GLU A 100 9.80 -19.61 -16.45
C GLU A 100 11.12 -20.05 -17.10
#